data_AF-K9W864-F1
#
_entry.id   AF-K9W864-F1
#
_cell.length_a   1.000
_cell.length_b   1.000
_cell.length_c   1.000
_cell.angle_alpha   90.00
_cell.angle_beta   90.00
_cell.angle_gamma   90.00
#
_symmetry.space_group_name_H-M   'P 1'
#
loop_
_entity.id
_entity.type
_entity.pdbx_description
1 polymer ?
#
loop_
_entity_poly.entity_id
_entity_poly.type
_entity_poly.pdbx_seq_one_letter_code
_entity_poly.pdbx_strand_id
1 'polypeptide(L)'
;MKLKSCITRKPSIWEGNPERSSEEQLPYLVAQACQHPAGSPQRQKNLTKIIRLAANKLWKENTPYYQDALQQTWLYFCHNICEGNTGKPYDPNRGSVLTWLNFYLKQRLRDCYINNQKETLTRVSTPLGQLDSGEINQNVDPIENIPANPDVPPLLEEIRSWAKTDSEGELRRIHIANHPEVTCQVLILRRLPPEASWKNLAAEFNLPVSTLSSFYQRQCLPYLRKFAESQGHL
;
A
#
# COMPACT_ATOMS: atom_id res chain seq x y z
N MET A 1 7.91 -80.18 30.49
CA MET A 1 6.73 -79.34 30.17
C MET A 1 6.42 -78.44 31.37
N LYS A 2 6.74 -77.15 31.29
CA LYS A 2 6.29 -76.11 32.24
C LYS A 2 5.84 -74.92 31.38
N LEU A 3 4.54 -74.61 31.45
CA LEU A 3 3.90 -73.51 30.75
C LEU A 3 4.48 -72.18 31.24
N LYS A 4 4.97 -71.38 30.30
CA LYS A 4 5.42 -70.01 30.53
C LYS A 4 4.19 -69.11 30.68
N SER A 5 4.08 -68.45 31.83
CA SER A 5 3.13 -67.37 32.10
C SER A 5 3.50 -66.16 31.23
N CYS A 6 2.67 -65.84 30.24
CA CYS A 6 2.74 -64.60 29.48
C CYS A 6 1.84 -63.57 30.17
N ILE A 7 2.48 -62.58 30.79
CA ILE A 7 1.86 -61.40 31.40
C ILE A 7 1.18 -60.58 30.30
N THR A 8 -0.14 -60.43 30.41
CA THR A 8 -0.97 -59.55 29.59
C THR A 8 -0.70 -58.08 29.97
N ARG A 9 0.12 -57.38 29.17
CA ARG A 9 0.19 -55.91 29.24
C ARG A 9 -1.05 -55.33 28.55
N LYS A 10 -1.87 -54.59 29.31
CA LYS A 10 -2.89 -53.69 28.75
C LYS A 10 -2.21 -52.64 27.86
N PRO A 11 -2.68 -52.38 26.63
CA PRO A 11 -2.18 -51.27 25.84
C PRO A 11 -2.72 -49.94 26.41
N SER A 12 -1.79 -48.99 26.47
CA SER A 12 -1.92 -47.65 27.03
C SER A 12 -2.87 -46.77 26.20
N ILE A 13 -3.74 -46.04 26.90
CA ILE A 13 -4.60 -44.98 26.36
C ILE A 13 -3.71 -43.77 26.05
N TRP A 14 -3.00 -43.81 24.93
CA TRP A 14 -2.38 -42.64 24.28
C TRP A 14 -2.35 -42.92 22.77
N GLU A 15 -3.53 -43.12 22.17
CA GLU A 15 -3.65 -42.98 20.72
C GLU A 15 -3.46 -41.50 20.40
N GLY A 16 -2.23 -41.16 20.02
CA GLY A 16 -1.92 -39.91 19.36
C GLY A 16 -2.84 -39.77 18.16
N ASN A 17 -3.67 -38.73 18.19
CA ASN A 17 -4.45 -38.29 17.05
C ASN A 17 -3.47 -38.11 15.87
N PRO A 18 -3.60 -38.86 14.77
CA PRO A 18 -2.69 -38.71 13.64
C PRO A 18 -2.89 -37.29 13.12
N GLU A 19 -1.81 -36.52 13.05
CA GLU A 19 -1.81 -35.21 12.42
C GLU A 19 -2.30 -35.37 10.97
N ARG A 20 -3.59 -35.15 10.75
CA ARG A 20 -4.17 -35.06 9.40
C ARG A 20 -3.37 -34.02 8.64
N SER A 21 -2.82 -34.43 7.49
CA SER A 21 -2.09 -33.55 6.59
C SER A 21 -2.89 -32.27 6.36
N SER A 22 -2.24 -31.11 6.35
CA SER A 22 -2.93 -29.81 6.27
C SER A 22 -3.89 -29.68 5.07
N GLU A 23 -3.73 -30.51 4.03
CA GLU A 23 -4.63 -30.55 2.86
C GLU A 23 -5.93 -31.29 3.13
N GLU A 24 -5.92 -32.30 4.00
CA GLU A 24 -7.13 -33.04 4.40
C GLU A 24 -8.03 -32.23 5.34
N GLN A 25 -7.47 -31.21 6.00
CA GLN A 25 -8.21 -30.31 6.88
C GLN A 25 -9.00 -29.24 6.12
N LEU A 26 -8.54 -28.85 4.92
CA LEU A 26 -9.13 -27.75 4.15
C LEU A 26 -10.58 -28.02 3.74
N PRO A 27 -10.95 -29.19 3.16
CA PRO A 27 -12.34 -29.47 2.79
C PRO A 27 -13.30 -29.45 3.99
N TYR A 28 -12.85 -29.98 5.14
CA TYR A 28 -13.65 -29.97 6.37
C TYR A 28 -13.91 -28.54 6.86
N LEU A 29 -12.87 -27.69 6.89
CA LEU A 29 -13.03 -26.29 7.27
C LEU A 29 -13.94 -25.51 6.33
N VAL A 30 -13.89 -25.81 5.02
CA VAL A 30 -14.80 -25.21 4.03
C VAL A 30 -16.24 -25.62 4.31
N ALA A 31 -16.51 -26.91 4.50
CA ALA A 31 -17.84 -27.39 4.83
C ALA A 31 -18.38 -26.73 6.12
N GLN A 32 -17.55 -26.63 7.16
CA GLN A 32 -17.90 -25.94 8.40
C GLN A 32 -18.14 -24.43 8.21
N ALA A 33 -17.35 -23.76 7.37
CA ALA A 33 -17.55 -22.34 7.08
C ALA A 33 -18.87 -22.09 6.36
N CYS A 34 -19.24 -22.94 5.41
CA CYS A 34 -20.45 -22.79 4.59
C CYS A 34 -21.75 -23.22 5.28
N GLN A 35 -21.68 -23.85 6.46
CA GLN A 35 -22.84 -24.09 7.32
C GLN A 35 -23.33 -22.83 8.04
N HIS A 36 -22.53 -21.77 8.07
CA HIS A 36 -22.86 -20.53 8.77
C HIS A 36 -23.11 -19.38 7.78
N PRO A 37 -24.00 -18.43 8.10
CA PRO A 37 -24.31 -17.31 7.21
C PRO A 37 -23.10 -16.39 7.03
N ALA A 38 -23.10 -15.66 5.92
CA ALA A 38 -22.11 -14.63 5.63
C ALA A 38 -22.02 -13.61 6.78
N GLY A 39 -20.80 -13.22 7.15
CA GLY A 39 -20.55 -12.28 8.25
C GLY A 39 -20.59 -12.87 9.66
N SER A 40 -20.99 -14.13 9.85
CA SER A 40 -20.98 -14.75 11.19
C SER A 40 -19.55 -14.95 11.75
N PRO A 41 -19.35 -14.80 13.07
CA PRO A 41 -18.04 -15.02 13.70
C PRO A 41 -17.48 -16.44 13.48
N GLN A 42 -18.35 -17.45 13.50
CA GLN A 42 -17.98 -18.85 13.28
C GLN A 42 -17.47 -19.08 11.85
N ARG A 43 -18.15 -18.51 10.85
CA ARG A 43 -17.66 -18.53 9.46
C ARG A 43 -16.30 -17.86 9.36
N GLN A 44 -16.17 -16.65 9.89
CA GLN A 44 -14.89 -15.91 9.86
C GLN A 44 -13.75 -16.72 10.49
N LYS A 45 -13.98 -17.34 11.65
CA LYS A 45 -12.98 -18.20 12.33
C LYS A 45 -12.50 -19.34 11.44
N ASN A 46 -13.41 -20.01 10.73
CA ASN A 46 -13.06 -21.11 9.82
C ASN A 46 -12.32 -20.61 8.57
N LEU A 47 -12.76 -19.49 7.99
CA LEU A 47 -12.06 -18.85 6.86
C LEU A 47 -10.64 -18.42 7.23
N THR A 48 -10.44 -17.82 8.41
CA THR A 48 -9.11 -17.45 8.90
C THR A 48 -8.19 -18.67 9.06
N LYS A 49 -8.71 -19.80 9.55
CA LYS A 49 -7.93 -21.04 9.64
C LYS A 49 -7.51 -21.54 8.25
N ILE A 50 -8.43 -21.52 7.28
CA ILE A 50 -8.14 -21.89 5.88
C ILE A 50 -7.02 -21.01 5.32
N ILE A 51 -7.12 -19.69 5.48
CA ILE A 51 -6.11 -18.73 5.01
C ILE A 51 -4.73 -19.07 5.60
N ARG A 52 -4.65 -19.32 6.91
CA ARG A 52 -3.38 -19.67 7.57
C ARG A 52 -2.77 -20.98 7.05
N LEU A 53 -3.59 -21.98 6.77
CA LEU A 53 -3.14 -23.27 6.22
C LEU A 53 -2.75 -23.19 4.73
N ALA A 54 -3.34 -22.25 3.99
CA ALA A 54 -3.12 -22.10 2.55
C ALA A 54 -2.01 -21.12 2.21
N ALA A 55 -1.77 -20.08 3.01
CA ALA A 55 -0.91 -18.95 2.65
C ALA A 55 0.53 -19.32 2.28
N ASN A 56 1.11 -20.32 2.93
CA ASN A 56 2.47 -20.79 2.62
C ASN A 56 2.52 -21.79 1.44
N LYS A 57 1.37 -22.27 0.96
CA LYS A 57 1.24 -23.25 -0.13
C LYS A 57 0.81 -22.63 -1.46
N LEU A 58 0.42 -21.36 -1.46
CA LEU A 58 0.12 -20.64 -2.69
C LEU A 58 1.40 -20.34 -3.47
N TRP A 59 1.25 -20.17 -4.80
CA TRP A 59 2.29 -19.74 -5.71
C TRP A 59 2.95 -18.47 -5.19
N LYS A 60 4.28 -18.42 -5.21
CA LYS A 60 5.06 -17.26 -4.78
C LYS A 60 5.86 -16.74 -5.96
N GLU A 61 5.89 -15.43 -6.09
CA GLU A 61 6.66 -14.75 -7.13
C GLU A 61 7.19 -13.42 -6.60
N ASN A 62 8.33 -12.98 -7.13
CA ASN A 62 8.94 -11.71 -6.77
C ASN A 62 8.59 -10.62 -7.78
N THR A 63 7.29 -10.28 -7.86
CA THR A 63 6.80 -9.17 -8.69
C THR A 63 6.29 -8.03 -7.81
N PRO A 64 6.41 -6.77 -8.25
CA PRO A 64 5.96 -5.61 -7.47
C PRO A 64 4.47 -5.66 -7.08
N TYR A 65 3.64 -6.31 -7.90
CA TYR A 65 2.19 -6.44 -7.74
C TYR A 65 1.75 -7.78 -7.12
N TYR A 66 2.68 -8.62 -6.67
CA TYR A 66 2.34 -9.93 -6.10
C TYR A 66 1.44 -9.81 -4.87
N GLN A 67 1.74 -8.88 -3.96
CA GLN A 67 0.95 -8.68 -2.73
C GLN A 67 -0.48 -8.23 -3.05
N ASP A 68 -0.67 -7.37 -4.04
CA ASP A 68 -2.00 -6.92 -4.47
C ASP A 68 -2.81 -8.08 -5.07
N ALA A 69 -2.19 -8.89 -5.94
CA ALA A 69 -2.82 -10.07 -6.51
C ALA A 69 -3.21 -11.10 -5.43
N LEU A 70 -2.35 -11.26 -4.42
CA LEU A 70 -2.62 -12.14 -3.27
C LEU A 70 -3.79 -11.61 -2.42
N GLN A 71 -3.82 -10.32 -2.10
CA GLN A 71 -4.92 -9.67 -1.38
C GLN A 71 -6.25 -9.88 -2.09
N GLN A 72 -6.28 -9.65 -3.41
CA GLN A 72 -7.48 -9.83 -4.22
C GLN A 72 -7.92 -11.30 -4.29
N THR A 73 -6.97 -12.24 -4.27
CA THR A 73 -7.26 -13.67 -4.19
C THR A 73 -7.95 -14.02 -2.87
N TRP A 74 -7.52 -13.45 -1.74
CA TRP A 74 -8.19 -13.67 -0.46
C TRP A 74 -9.58 -13.04 -0.39
N LEU A 75 -9.76 -11.86 -0.98
CA LEU A 75 -11.08 -11.26 -1.11
C LEU A 75 -11.99 -12.16 -1.95
N TYR A 76 -11.52 -12.62 -3.11
CA TYR A 76 -12.27 -13.54 -3.96
C TYR A 76 -12.64 -14.83 -3.22
N PHE A 77 -11.70 -15.41 -2.47
CA PHE A 77 -11.94 -16.57 -1.62
C PHE A 77 -13.10 -16.33 -0.65
N CYS A 78 -13.04 -15.26 0.15
CA CYS A 78 -14.07 -14.95 1.14
C CYS A 78 -15.47 -14.78 0.54
N HIS A 79 -15.56 -14.22 -0.67
CA HIS A 79 -16.83 -13.97 -1.37
C HIS A 79 -17.39 -15.21 -2.09
N ASN A 80 -16.54 -16.14 -2.53
CA ASN A 80 -16.94 -17.19 -3.47
C ASN A 80 -16.78 -18.62 -2.95
N ILE A 81 -16.17 -18.81 -1.77
CA ILE A 81 -15.97 -20.17 -1.23
C ILE A 81 -17.28 -20.90 -0.91
N CYS A 82 -18.37 -20.18 -0.58
CA CYS A 82 -19.67 -20.78 -0.27
C CYS A 82 -20.77 -20.42 -1.28
N GLU A 83 -21.02 -19.12 -1.52
CA GLU A 83 -22.19 -18.68 -2.32
C GLU A 83 -21.85 -18.22 -3.75
N GLY A 84 -20.59 -17.92 -4.06
CA GLY A 84 -20.23 -17.41 -5.40
C GLY A 84 -20.71 -15.97 -5.66
N ASN A 85 -20.54 -15.06 -4.69
CA ASN A 85 -21.11 -13.70 -4.78
C ASN A 85 -20.54 -12.84 -5.92
N THR A 86 -19.31 -13.11 -6.36
CA THR A 86 -18.65 -12.34 -7.43
C THR A 86 -18.20 -13.23 -8.59
N GLY A 87 -18.64 -14.49 -8.64
CA GLY A 87 -18.14 -15.49 -9.57
C GLY A 87 -18.70 -16.89 -9.30
N LYS A 88 -18.16 -17.93 -9.95
CA LYS A 88 -18.61 -19.30 -9.70
C LYS A 88 -18.17 -19.74 -8.30
N PRO A 89 -19.06 -20.33 -7.49
CA PRO A 89 -18.69 -20.84 -6.18
C PRO A 89 -17.64 -21.96 -6.31
N TYR A 90 -16.87 -22.17 -5.25
CA TYR A 90 -15.92 -23.27 -5.20
C TYR A 90 -16.64 -24.61 -5.36
N ASP A 91 -16.11 -25.46 -6.24
CA ASP A 91 -16.62 -26.81 -6.52
C ASP A 91 -15.55 -27.86 -6.13
N PRO A 92 -15.77 -28.62 -5.05
CA PRO A 92 -14.83 -29.65 -4.59
C PRO A 92 -14.55 -30.74 -5.63
N ASN A 93 -15.45 -30.98 -6.59
CA ASN A 93 -15.26 -32.01 -7.63
C ASN A 93 -14.26 -31.58 -8.71
N ARG A 94 -13.99 -30.28 -8.85
CA ARG A 94 -13.06 -29.74 -9.86
C ARG A 94 -11.62 -29.68 -9.38
N GLY A 95 -11.40 -29.76 -8.07
CA GLY A 95 -10.07 -29.74 -7.48
C GLY A 95 -10.04 -29.22 -6.05
N SER A 96 -8.85 -29.29 -5.45
CA SER A 96 -8.63 -28.80 -4.09
C SER A 96 -8.81 -27.27 -3.99
N VAL A 97 -9.09 -26.79 -2.77
CA VAL A 97 -9.13 -25.35 -2.48
C VAL A 97 -7.83 -24.66 -2.90
N LEU A 98 -6.67 -25.31 -2.68
CA LEU A 98 -5.36 -24.76 -3.07
C LEU A 98 -5.22 -24.64 -4.58
N THR A 99 -5.66 -25.66 -5.34
CA THR A 99 -5.64 -25.64 -6.80
C THR A 99 -6.50 -24.49 -7.33
N TRP A 100 -7.69 -24.32 -6.77
CA TRP A 100 -8.61 -23.24 -7.15
C TRP A 100 -8.05 -21.85 -6.83
N LEU A 101 -7.47 -21.66 -5.65
CA LEU A 101 -6.82 -20.40 -5.26
C LEU A 101 -5.60 -20.09 -6.13
N ASN A 102 -4.75 -21.09 -6.41
CA ASN A 102 -3.58 -20.91 -7.27
C ASN A 102 -3.98 -20.57 -8.71
N PHE A 103 -5.05 -21.17 -9.22
CA PHE A 103 -5.58 -20.84 -10.54
C PHE A 103 -6.02 -19.37 -10.59
N TYR A 104 -6.79 -18.91 -9.61
CA TYR A 104 -7.23 -17.52 -9.54
C TYR A 104 -6.06 -16.55 -9.35
N LEU A 105 -5.11 -16.86 -8.45
CA LEU A 105 -3.92 -16.05 -8.21
C LEU A 105 -3.10 -15.85 -9.48
N LYS A 106 -2.87 -16.92 -10.27
CA LYS A 106 -2.16 -16.82 -11.55
C LYS A 106 -2.90 -15.94 -12.56
N GLN A 107 -4.24 -15.98 -12.58
CA GLN A 107 -5.01 -15.05 -13.41
C GLN A 107 -4.83 -13.61 -12.94
N ARG A 108 -4.93 -13.33 -11.63
CA ARG A 108 -4.72 -11.98 -11.10
C ARG A 108 -3.32 -11.45 -11.36
N LEU A 109 -2.29 -12.29 -11.25
CA LEU A 109 -0.92 -11.91 -11.60
C LEU A 109 -0.81 -11.55 -13.09
N ARG A 110 -1.46 -12.31 -13.98
CA ARG A 110 -1.52 -11.99 -15.41
C ARG A 110 -2.25 -10.67 -15.66
N ASP A 111 -3.36 -10.43 -14.99
CA ASP A 111 -4.13 -9.18 -15.12
C ASP A 111 -3.28 -7.98 -14.67
N CYS A 112 -2.61 -8.10 -13.52
CA CYS A 112 -1.70 -7.09 -13.00
C CYS A 112 -0.53 -6.84 -13.96
N TYR A 113 0.04 -7.90 -14.56
CA TYR A 113 1.07 -7.77 -15.59
C TYR A 113 0.57 -7.00 -16.81
N ILE A 114 -0.59 -7.36 -17.36
CA ILE A 114 -1.19 -6.68 -18.52
C ILE A 114 -1.49 -5.22 -18.19
N ASN A 115 -2.05 -4.93 -17.02
CA ASN A 115 -2.35 -3.57 -16.60
C ASN A 115 -1.07 -2.74 -16.40
N ASN A 116 -0.04 -3.31 -15.78
CA ASN A 116 1.24 -2.64 -15.60
C ASN A 116 1.92 -2.34 -16.95
N GLN A 117 1.82 -3.26 -17.92
CA GLN A 117 2.30 -3.02 -19.28
C GLN A 117 1.48 -1.92 -19.98
N LYS A 118 0.15 -1.92 -19.84
CA LYS A 118 -0.70 -0.86 -20.37
C LYS A 118 -0.36 0.49 -19.75
N GLU A 119 -0.21 0.58 -18.44
CA GLU A 119 0.20 1.81 -17.77
C GLU A 119 1.58 2.29 -18.23
N THR A 120 2.53 1.36 -18.41
CA THR A 120 3.85 1.70 -18.94
C THR A 120 3.75 2.22 -20.38
N LEU A 121 2.97 1.58 -21.24
CA LEU A 121 2.73 2.04 -22.60
C LEU A 121 1.98 3.37 -22.63
N THR A 122 0.94 3.58 -21.82
CA THR A 122 0.21 4.86 -21.74
C THR A 122 1.09 5.98 -21.20
N ARG A 123 2.00 5.70 -20.26
CA ARG A 123 3.01 6.66 -19.79
C ARG A 123 4.07 6.98 -20.85
N VAL A 124 4.38 6.03 -21.74
CA VAL A 124 5.38 6.21 -22.82
C VAL A 124 4.76 6.75 -24.12
N SER A 125 3.47 6.56 -24.34
CA SER A 125 2.76 6.87 -25.58
C SER A 125 1.84 8.09 -25.49
N THR A 126 2.10 9.10 -24.66
CA THR A 126 1.52 10.44 -24.89
C THR A 126 2.10 10.99 -26.20
N PRO A 127 1.35 11.00 -27.33
CA PRO A 127 1.82 11.65 -28.53
C PRO A 127 1.52 13.13 -28.33
N LEU A 128 2.57 13.96 -28.27
CA LEU A 128 2.44 15.39 -28.52
C LEU A 128 1.58 15.57 -29.77
N GLY A 129 0.43 16.24 -29.61
CA GLY A 129 -0.51 16.49 -30.68
C GLY A 129 0.21 17.17 -31.83
N GLN A 130 0.37 16.46 -32.95
CA GLN A 130 0.65 17.07 -34.23
C GLN A 130 -0.66 17.68 -34.73
N LEU A 131 -0.81 18.98 -34.49
CA LEU A 131 -1.61 19.85 -35.35
C LEU A 131 -0.75 21.07 -35.68
N ASP A 132 -0.41 21.14 -36.96
CA ASP A 132 -0.12 22.31 -37.78
C ASP A 132 0.47 23.56 -37.12
N SER A 133 1.75 23.79 -37.44
CA SER A 133 2.31 25.00 -38.04
C SER A 133 3.73 25.18 -37.53
N GLY A 134 4.67 25.21 -38.47
CA GLY A 134 6.09 25.29 -38.16
C GLY A 134 6.41 26.57 -37.38
N GLU A 135 6.90 26.40 -36.15
CA GLU A 135 7.85 27.30 -35.50
C GLU A 135 8.36 26.65 -34.19
N ILE A 136 9.66 26.32 -34.20
CA ILE A 136 10.64 26.41 -33.10
C ILE A 136 10.20 26.05 -31.67
N ASN A 137 10.81 24.99 -31.13
CA ASN A 137 11.16 24.73 -29.72
C ASN A 137 10.13 25.04 -28.61
N GLN A 138 9.71 24.00 -27.90
CA GLN A 138 9.97 23.85 -26.45
C GLN A 138 9.55 22.44 -26.01
N ASN A 139 10.46 21.74 -25.35
CA ASN A 139 10.19 20.50 -24.63
C ASN A 139 9.33 20.87 -23.42
N VAL A 140 8.00 20.88 -23.59
CA VAL A 140 7.04 21.18 -22.53
C VAL A 140 6.88 19.93 -21.68
N ASP A 141 7.34 19.99 -20.44
CA ASP A 141 7.23 18.91 -19.46
C ASP A 141 5.73 18.65 -19.19
N PRO A 142 5.18 17.43 -19.43
CA PRO A 142 3.74 17.15 -19.32
C PRO A 142 3.13 17.37 -17.93
N ILE A 143 3.97 17.62 -16.92
CA ILE A 143 3.58 17.86 -15.52
C ILE A 143 3.19 19.32 -15.30
N GLU A 144 3.69 20.27 -16.10
CA GLU A 144 3.36 21.70 -15.94
C GLU A 144 1.92 22.06 -16.37
N ASN A 145 1.24 21.16 -17.09
CA ASN A 145 -0.08 21.44 -17.70
C ASN A 145 -1.24 20.66 -17.09
N ILE A 146 -1.06 20.01 -15.92
CA ILE A 146 -2.20 19.50 -15.16
C ILE A 146 -2.87 20.72 -14.50
N PRO A 147 -4.10 21.10 -14.89
CA PRO A 147 -4.82 22.14 -14.16
C PRO A 147 -4.92 21.69 -12.71
N ALA A 148 -4.28 22.45 -11.81
CA ALA A 148 -4.42 22.24 -10.38
C ALA A 148 -5.91 22.20 -10.05
N ASN A 149 -6.33 21.24 -9.21
CA ASN A 149 -7.68 21.26 -8.65
C ASN A 149 -7.87 22.65 -8.00
N PRO A 150 -8.82 23.48 -8.46
CA PRO A 150 -8.92 24.87 -8.02
C PRO A 150 -9.24 25.00 -6.52
N ASP A 151 -9.71 23.91 -5.89
CA ASP A 151 -9.89 23.84 -4.45
C ASP A 151 -8.55 23.54 -3.76
N VAL A 152 -7.70 24.58 -3.67
CA VAL A 152 -6.63 24.62 -2.67
C VAL A 152 -7.32 24.51 -1.30
N PRO A 153 -6.98 23.51 -0.45
CA PRO A 153 -7.61 23.39 0.86
C PRO A 153 -7.47 24.72 1.63
N PRO A 154 -8.52 25.22 2.33
CA PRO A 154 -8.49 26.51 3.02
C PRO A 154 -7.23 26.72 3.87
N LEU A 155 -6.79 25.66 4.55
CA LEU A 155 -5.57 25.61 5.35
C LEU A 155 -4.30 25.97 4.57
N LEU A 156 -4.18 25.55 3.31
CA LEU A 156 -2.97 25.80 2.52
C LEU A 156 -2.86 27.30 2.14
N GLU A 157 -3.98 27.96 1.83
CA GLU A 157 -3.97 29.40 1.61
C GLU A 157 -3.76 30.19 2.91
N GLU A 158 -4.28 29.71 4.05
CA GLU A 158 -4.01 30.31 5.36
C GLU A 158 -2.52 30.26 5.72
N ILE A 159 -1.87 29.10 5.57
CA ILE A 159 -0.42 28.94 5.81
C ILE A 159 0.38 29.83 4.86
N ARG A 160 -0.01 29.88 3.58
CA ARG A 160 0.65 30.72 2.58
C ARG A 160 0.52 32.20 2.93
N SER A 161 -0.66 32.64 3.35
CA SER A 161 -0.94 34.02 3.76
C SER A 161 -0.16 34.40 5.02
N TRP A 162 -0.14 33.53 6.03
CA TRP A 162 0.65 33.69 7.25
C TRP A 162 2.14 33.83 6.94
N ALA A 163 2.70 32.89 6.16
CA ALA A 163 4.12 32.90 5.82
C ALA A 163 4.51 34.12 4.96
N LYS A 164 3.63 34.59 4.06
CA LYS A 164 3.88 35.80 3.26
C LYS A 164 3.83 37.07 4.11
N THR A 165 2.80 37.20 4.93
CA THR A 165 2.56 38.36 5.78
C THR A 165 3.68 38.51 6.80
N ASP A 166 4.07 37.42 7.47
CA ASP A 166 5.12 37.40 8.51
C ASP A 166 5.01 38.63 9.43
N SER A 167 3.83 38.81 10.04
CA SER A 167 3.45 40.05 10.75
C SER A 167 4.43 40.44 11.85
N GLU A 168 5.09 39.46 12.46
CA GLU A 168 6.07 39.66 13.54
C GLU A 168 7.53 39.65 13.03
N GLY A 169 7.74 39.39 11.73
CA GLY A 169 9.08 39.34 11.11
C GLY A 169 9.95 38.17 11.59
N GLU A 170 9.39 37.22 12.34
CA GLU A 170 10.15 36.13 12.94
C GLU A 170 10.70 35.17 11.88
N LEU A 171 9.93 34.90 10.84
CA LEU A 171 10.32 33.94 9.79
C LEU A 171 11.43 34.49 8.91
N ARG A 172 11.45 35.81 8.64
CA ARG A 172 12.50 36.50 7.88
C ARG A 172 13.79 36.66 8.67
N ARG A 173 13.70 36.81 9.99
CA ARG A 173 14.88 36.97 10.86
C ARG A 173 15.70 35.69 10.99
N ILE A 174 15.05 34.53 10.91
CA ILE A 174 15.71 33.23 11.09
C ILE A 174 16.23 32.75 9.74
N HIS A 175 17.55 32.78 9.59
CA HIS A 175 18.24 32.37 8.37
C HIS A 175 19.42 31.44 8.68
N ILE A 176 19.93 30.77 7.65
CA ILE A 176 21.14 29.95 7.76
C ILE A 176 22.34 30.88 7.94
N ALA A 177 23.29 30.50 8.80
CA ALA A 177 24.51 31.26 9.03
C ALA A 177 25.28 31.48 7.71
N ASN A 178 25.71 32.71 7.45
CA ASN A 178 26.33 33.16 6.20
C ASN A 178 25.43 33.08 4.94
N HIS A 179 24.13 32.80 5.11
CA HIS A 179 23.15 32.69 4.03
C HIS A 179 21.85 33.43 4.41
N PRO A 180 21.88 34.78 4.50
CA PRO A 180 20.72 35.60 4.86
C PRO A 180 19.55 35.49 3.85
N GLU A 181 19.83 35.07 2.63
CA GLU A 181 18.83 34.78 1.60
C GLU A 181 18.00 33.52 1.90
N VAL A 182 18.51 32.60 2.71
CA VAL A 182 17.83 31.35 3.07
C VAL A 182 17.16 31.49 4.43
N THR A 183 16.02 32.18 4.43
CA THR A 183 15.19 32.38 5.62
C THR A 183 14.18 31.24 5.81
N CYS A 184 13.65 31.09 7.02
CA CYS A 184 12.53 30.16 7.25
C CYS A 184 11.30 30.55 6.43
N GLN A 185 11.07 31.84 6.20
CA GLN A 185 9.99 32.32 5.33
C GLN A 185 10.12 31.75 3.92
N VAL A 186 11.31 31.91 3.31
CA VAL A 186 11.60 31.44 1.95
C VAL A 186 11.44 29.93 1.87
N LEU A 187 12.00 29.17 2.82
CA LEU A 187 11.91 27.72 2.80
C LEU A 187 10.48 27.21 3.04
N ILE A 188 9.69 27.83 3.93
CA ILE A 188 8.29 27.44 4.12
C ILE A 188 7.51 27.65 2.83
N LEU A 189 7.61 28.84 2.21
CA LEU A 189 6.89 29.15 0.98
C LEU A 189 7.26 28.23 -0.19
N ARG A 190 8.56 27.91 -0.36
CA ARG A 190 9.04 27.00 -1.41
C ARG A 190 8.64 25.54 -1.18
N ARG A 191 8.25 25.18 0.05
CA ARG A 191 7.81 23.82 0.40
C ARG A 191 6.29 23.66 0.33
N LEU A 192 5.52 24.75 0.22
CA LEU A 192 4.09 24.69 -0.09
C LEU A 192 3.89 24.37 -1.58
N PRO A 193 2.81 23.67 -1.98
CA PRO A 193 2.51 23.43 -3.38
C PRO A 193 2.49 24.72 -4.22
N PRO A 194 3.14 24.74 -5.40
CA PRO A 194 3.98 23.67 -5.96
C PRO A 194 5.31 23.51 -5.19
N GLU A 195 5.59 22.29 -4.73
CA GLU A 195 6.71 22.00 -3.84
C GLU A 195 8.05 21.96 -4.60
N ALA A 196 9.02 22.77 -4.16
CA ALA A 196 10.39 22.63 -4.61
C ALA A 196 11.10 21.47 -3.89
N SER A 197 11.74 20.57 -4.66
CA SER A 197 12.52 19.48 -4.09
C SER A 197 13.76 20.02 -3.35
N TRP A 198 14.20 19.33 -2.29
CA TRP A 198 15.41 19.71 -1.58
C TRP A 198 16.66 19.74 -2.47
N LYS A 199 16.71 18.89 -3.50
CA LYS A 199 17.80 18.88 -4.48
C LYS A 199 17.84 20.17 -5.30
N ASN A 200 16.67 20.68 -5.72
CA ASN A 200 16.58 21.92 -6.49
C ASN A 200 16.96 23.12 -5.61
N LEU A 201 16.47 23.19 -4.37
CA LEU A 201 16.82 24.26 -3.43
C LEU A 201 18.32 24.23 -3.06
N ALA A 202 18.90 23.04 -2.92
CA ALA A 202 20.33 22.87 -2.67
C ALA A 202 21.17 23.41 -3.83
N ALA A 203 20.77 23.14 -5.07
CA ALA A 203 21.42 23.70 -6.25
C ALA A 203 21.25 25.21 -6.34
N GLU A 204 20.05 25.73 -6.08
CA GLU A 204 19.74 27.17 -6.14
C GLU A 204 20.53 27.99 -5.11
N PHE A 205 20.57 27.53 -3.86
CA PHE A 205 21.26 28.24 -2.77
C PHE A 205 22.72 27.81 -2.60
N ASN A 206 23.22 26.93 -3.46
CA ASN A 206 24.57 26.34 -3.35
C ASN A 206 24.87 25.78 -1.95
N LEU A 207 23.90 25.07 -1.37
CA LEU A 207 23.97 24.49 -0.03
C LEU A 207 23.77 22.98 -0.05
N PRO A 208 24.40 22.22 0.85
CA PRO A 208 24.11 20.80 0.99
C PRO A 208 22.63 20.57 1.35
N VAL A 209 22.02 19.54 0.75
CA VAL A 209 20.65 19.08 1.09
C VAL A 209 20.51 18.83 2.59
N SER A 210 21.55 18.27 3.23
CA SER A 210 21.58 18.02 4.67
C SER A 210 21.46 19.30 5.50
N THR A 211 22.08 20.39 5.07
CA THR A 211 22.01 21.70 5.73
C THR A 211 20.61 22.29 5.63
N LEU A 212 20.02 22.31 4.43
CA LEU A 212 18.68 22.84 4.19
C LEU A 212 17.61 22.04 4.95
N SER A 213 17.65 20.71 4.83
CA SER A 213 16.68 19.84 5.52
C SER A 213 16.80 19.92 7.04
N SER A 214 18.02 19.93 7.59
CA SER A 214 18.24 20.06 9.04
C SER A 214 17.79 21.42 9.56
N PHE A 215 18.08 22.50 8.83
CA PHE A 215 17.63 23.84 9.19
C PHE A 215 16.10 23.92 9.17
N TYR A 216 15.46 23.44 8.11
CA TYR A 216 14.01 23.44 7.99
C TYR A 216 13.34 22.67 9.14
N GLN A 217 13.83 21.47 9.46
CA GLN A 217 13.29 20.64 10.54
C GLN A 217 13.45 21.27 11.91
N ARG A 218 14.61 21.87 12.20
CA ARG A 218 14.94 22.38 13.54
C ARG A 218 14.44 23.79 13.78
N GLN A 219 14.45 24.63 12.74
CA GLN A 219 14.18 26.06 12.88
C GLN A 219 12.81 26.44 12.32
N CYS A 220 12.37 25.87 11.19
CA CYS A 220 11.16 26.35 10.52
C CYS A 220 9.90 25.57 10.92
N LEU A 221 9.99 24.24 11.06
CA LEU A 221 8.85 23.40 11.49
C LEU A 221 8.25 23.80 12.85
N PRO A 222 9.02 24.22 13.87
CA PRO A 222 8.44 24.66 15.14
C PRO A 222 7.49 25.86 14.99
N TYR A 223 7.80 26.81 14.11
CA TYR A 223 6.90 27.96 13.87
C TYR A 223 5.67 27.57 13.08
N LEU A 224 5.83 26.69 12.08
CA LEU A 224 4.69 26.14 11.34
C LEU A 224 3.73 25.38 12.27
N ARG A 225 4.28 24.62 13.23
CA ARG A 225 3.49 23.92 14.25
C ARG A 225 2.77 24.89 15.18
N LYS A 226 3.45 25.90 15.71
CA LYS A 226 2.83 26.95 16.56
C LYS A 226 1.68 27.66 15.84
N PHE A 227 1.84 27.94 14.55
CA PHE A 227 0.78 28.50 13.73
C PHE A 227 -0.40 27.53 13.58
N ALA A 228 -0.14 26.26 13.26
CA ALA A 228 -1.20 25.26 13.17
C ALA A 228 -1.97 25.08 14.50
N GLU A 229 -1.27 25.12 15.64
CA GLU A 229 -1.88 25.11 16.98
C GLU A 229 -2.76 26.36 17.22
N SER A 230 -2.30 27.56 16.81
CA SER A 230 -3.09 28.79 16.99
C SER A 230 -4.33 28.87 16.11
N GLN A 231 -4.35 28.16 14.99
CA GLN A 231 -5.53 28.00 14.12
C GLN A 231 -6.43 26.81 14.52
N GLY A 232 -6.05 26.02 15.54
CA GLY A 232 -6.85 24.89 16.04
C GLY A 232 -6.77 23.61 15.21
N HIS A 233 -5.67 23.41 14.47
CA HIS A 233 -5.45 22.23 13.62
C HIS A 233 -4.63 21.10 14.28
N LEU A 234 -4.14 21.29 15.50
CA LEU A 234 -3.31 20.34 16.25
C LEU A 234 -3.75 20.20 17.71
#